data_AF-A0A9E5YE89-F1
#
_entry.id   AF-A0A9E5YE89-F1
#
_cell.length_a   1.000
_cell.length_b   1.000
_cell.length_c   1.000
_cell.angle_alpha   90.00
_cell.angle_beta   90.00
_cell.angle_gamma   90.00
#
_symmetry.space_group_name_H-M   'P 1'
#
loop_
_entity.id
_entity.type
_entity.pdbx_description
1 polymer ?
#
loop_
_entity_poly.entity_id
_entity_poly.type
_entity_poly.pdbx_seq_one_letter_code
_entity_poly.pdbx_strand_id
1 'polypeptide(L)'
;LFYLFFFVLAGTNLEIELLGKLGLVGLAYLCFRVIGKLSGASLGGYLSKAPASVKKYLGFGLIPQAGIALGVALIAKAEFPQAGGMIFATIVATTIVYEIIGPFCTKFALSKAKEI
;
A
#
# COMPACT_ATOMS: atom_id res chain seq x y z
N LEU A 1 20.93 0.50 -5.84
CA LEU A 1 21.21 -0.86 -6.37
C LEU A 1 20.35 -1.93 -5.70
N PHE A 2 20.34 -2.05 -4.36
CA PHE A 2 19.49 -2.99 -3.62
C PHE A 2 18.00 -2.90 -3.98
N TYR A 3 17.41 -1.70 -3.97
CA TYR A 3 16.02 -1.49 -4.35
C TYR A 3 15.69 -1.97 -5.78
N LEU A 4 16.63 -1.80 -6.71
CA LEU A 4 16.45 -2.23 -8.10
C LEU A 4 16.36 -3.76 -8.17
N PHE A 5 17.30 -4.48 -7.54
CA PHE A 5 17.24 -5.95 -7.46
C PHE A 5 15.97 -6.45 -6.78
N PHE A 6 15.52 -5.76 -5.73
CA PHE A 6 14.30 -6.11 -5.01
C PHE A 6 13.05 -6.02 -5.91
N PHE A 7 12.88 -4.92 -6.64
CA PHE A 7 11.77 -4.76 -7.57
C PHE A 7 11.85 -5.72 -8.76
N VAL A 8 13.06 -6.04 -9.24
CA VAL A 8 13.27 -7.07 -10.27
C VAL A 8 12.82 -8.44 -9.76
N LEU A 9 13.23 -8.86 -8.55
CA LEU A 9 12.80 -10.12 -7.95
C LEU A 9 11.30 -10.18 -7.70
N ALA A 10 10.68 -9.08 -7.27
CA ALA A 10 9.23 -9.01 -7.14
C ALA A 10 8.53 -9.17 -8.50
N GLY A 11 9.08 -8.56 -9.56
CA GLY A 11 8.58 -8.68 -10.92
C GLY A 11 8.73 -10.09 -11.51
N THR A 12 9.85 -10.79 -11.26
CA THR A 12 10.03 -12.16 -11.77
C THR A 12 9.14 -13.18 -11.08
N ASN A 13 8.76 -12.93 -9.83
CA ASN A 13 7.85 -13.80 -9.09
C ASN A 13 6.36 -13.52 -9.40
N LEU A 14 6.06 -12.51 -10.22
CA LEU A 14 4.72 -12.10 -10.56
C LEU A 14 4.11 -13.02 -11.62
N GLU A 15 3.08 -13.75 -11.21
CA GLU A 15 2.29 -14.60 -12.09
C GLU A 15 1.16 -13.76 -12.72
N ILE A 16 1.33 -13.36 -13.98
CA ILE A 16 0.39 -12.45 -14.68
C ILE A 16 -1.02 -13.06 -14.78
N GLU A 17 -1.13 -14.38 -14.83
CA GLU A 17 -2.43 -15.06 -14.85
C GLU A 17 -3.25 -14.80 -13.58
N LEU A 18 -2.59 -14.68 -12.42
CA LEU A 18 -3.24 -14.35 -11.14
C LEU A 18 -3.72 -12.89 -11.10
N LEU A 19 -3.07 -11.97 -11.83
CA LEU A 19 -3.52 -10.58 -11.96
C LEU A 19 -4.88 -10.47 -12.67
N GLY A 20 -5.10 -11.27 -13.71
CA GLY A 20 -6.39 -11.31 -14.40
C GLY A 20 -7.55 -11.77 -13.51
N LYS A 21 -7.27 -12.67 -12.57
CA LYS A 21 -8.25 -13.21 -11.61
C LYS A 21 -8.52 -12.29 -10.43
N LEU A 22 -7.67 -11.27 -10.21
CA LEU A 22 -7.74 -10.40 -9.05
C LEU A 22 -8.79 -9.29 -9.14
N GLY A 23 -9.37 -9.01 -10.31
CA GLY A 23 -10.14 -7.79 -10.59
C GLY A 23 -10.95 -7.22 -9.42
N LEU A 24 -11.90 -8.00 -8.88
CA LEU A 24 -12.74 -7.57 -7.75
C LEU A 24 -12.00 -7.59 -6.39
N VAL A 25 -11.21 -8.62 -6.11
CA VAL A 25 -10.50 -8.77 -4.82
C VAL A 25 -9.43 -7.71 -4.63
N GLY A 26 -8.63 -7.46 -5.67
CA GLY A 26 -7.60 -6.42 -5.69
C GLY A 26 -8.21 -5.03 -5.57
N LEU A 27 -9.32 -4.76 -6.25
CA LEU A 27 -10.03 -3.48 -6.13
C LEU A 27 -10.61 -3.28 -4.72
N ALA A 28 -11.28 -4.30 -4.18
CA ALA A 28 -11.79 -4.28 -2.82
C ALA A 28 -10.66 -4.02 -1.82
N TYR A 29 -9.56 -4.78 -1.91
CA TYR A 29 -8.39 -4.60 -1.07
C TYR A 29 -7.84 -3.17 -1.15
N LEU A 30 -7.72 -2.60 -2.35
CA LEU A 30 -7.25 -1.23 -2.55
C LEU A 30 -8.13 -0.22 -1.82
N CYS A 31 -9.46 -0.30 -2.03
CA CYS A 31 -10.43 0.59 -1.40
C CYS A 31 -10.43 0.47 0.12
N PHE A 32 -10.54 -0.75 0.65
CA PHE A 32 -10.56 -1.00 2.09
C PHE A 32 -9.28 -0.52 2.77
N ARG A 33 -8.12 -0.74 2.13
CA ARG A 33 -6.84 -0.30 2.67
C ARG A 33 -6.73 1.22 2.73
N VAL A 34 -7.14 1.92 1.68
CA VAL A 34 -7.15 3.40 1.67
C VAL A 34 -8.10 3.94 2.74
N ILE A 35 -9.33 3.43 2.80
CA ILE A 35 -10.32 3.83 3.80
C ILE A 35 -9.80 3.56 5.22
N GLY A 36 -9.20 2.40 5.46
CA GLY A 36 -8.62 2.03 6.74
C GLY A 36 -7.48 2.97 7.17
N LYS A 37 -6.61 3.38 6.24
CA LYS A 37 -5.53 4.34 6.53
C LYS A 37 -6.08 5.74 6.83
N LEU A 38 -7.04 6.22 6.04
CA LEU A 38 -7.66 7.53 6.25
C LEU A 38 -8.41 7.59 7.57
N SER A 39 -9.35 6.66 7.78
CA SER A 39 -10.16 6.60 9.00
C SER A 39 -9.31 6.31 10.23
N GLY A 40 -8.39 5.34 10.17
CA GLY A 40 -7.52 4.96 11.27
C GLY A 40 -6.58 6.09 11.69
N ALA A 41 -5.97 6.81 10.74
CA ALA A 41 -5.12 7.95 11.06
C ALA A 41 -5.92 9.10 11.69
N SER A 42 -7.12 9.40 11.16
CA SER A 42 -7.98 10.44 11.72
C SER A 42 -8.49 10.09 13.13
N LEU A 43 -8.94 8.86 13.34
CA LEU A 43 -9.38 8.38 14.66
C LEU A 43 -8.22 8.35 15.66
N GLY A 44 -7.06 7.81 15.26
CA GLY A 44 -5.85 7.80 16.08
C GLY A 44 -5.39 9.21 16.45
N GLY A 45 -5.46 10.16 15.50
CA GLY A 45 -5.18 11.57 15.76
C GLY A 45 -6.19 12.22 16.69
N TYR A 46 -7.47 11.82 16.63
CA TYR A 46 -8.50 12.27 17.56
C TYR A 46 -8.23 11.80 18.99
N LEU A 47 -8.04 10.50 19.17
CA LEU A 47 -7.79 9.87 20.47
C LEU A 47 -6.52 10.39 21.15
N SER A 48 -5.46 10.62 20.37
CA SER A 48 -4.18 11.16 20.87
C SER A 48 -4.17 12.69 21.07
N LYS A 49 -5.29 13.38 20.80
CA LYS A 49 -5.40 14.86 20.83
C LYS A 49 -4.36 15.57 19.94
N ALA A 50 -3.98 14.95 18.82
CA ALA A 50 -3.01 15.50 17.88
C ALA A 50 -3.48 16.83 17.23
N PRO A 51 -2.57 17.60 16.61
CA PRO A 51 -2.93 18.78 15.82
C PRO A 51 -3.93 18.47 14.70
N ALA A 52 -4.70 19.48 14.27
CA ALA A 52 -5.71 19.32 13.22
C ALA A 52 -5.13 18.90 11.87
N SER A 53 -3.89 19.29 11.56
CA SER A 53 -3.15 18.86 10.37
C SER A 53 -2.96 17.34 10.34
N VAL A 54 -2.52 16.77 11.47
CA VAL A 54 -2.31 15.32 11.62
C VAL A 54 -3.63 14.57 11.49
N LYS A 55 -4.69 15.02 12.19
CA LYS A 55 -6.01 14.39 12.15
C LYS A 55 -6.59 14.31 10.73
N LYS A 56 -6.37 15.35 9.91
CA LYS A 56 -7.03 15.48 8.61
C LYS A 56 -6.19 14.97 7.44
N TYR A 57 -4.86 15.07 7.51
CA TYR A 57 -4.00 14.87 6.35
C TYR A 57 -3.03 13.70 6.47
N LEU A 58 -2.70 13.22 7.68
CA LEU A 58 -1.74 12.13 7.87
C LEU A 58 -2.13 10.87 7.08
N GLY A 59 -3.43 10.53 7.05
CA GLY A 59 -3.92 9.34 6.35
C GLY A 59 -3.53 9.29 4.87
N PHE A 60 -3.49 10.44 4.17
CA PHE A 60 -3.08 10.51 2.77
C PHE A 60 -1.58 10.25 2.59
N GLY A 61 -0.75 10.70 3.54
CA GLY A 61 0.68 10.41 3.57
C GLY A 61 1.02 8.95 3.90
N LEU A 62 0.05 8.17 4.39
CA LEU A 62 0.20 6.75 4.72
C LEU A 62 -0.29 5.79 3.63
N ILE A 63 -0.81 6.32 2.51
CA ILE A 63 -1.23 5.54 1.34
C ILE A 63 -0.04 4.88 0.60
N PRO A 64 1.10 5.57 0.37
CA PRO A 64 2.21 4.96 -0.34
C PRO A 64 2.75 3.71 0.38
N GLN A 65 3.10 2.69 -0.40
CA GLN A 65 3.67 1.44 0.10
C GLN A 65 4.49 0.76 -1.00
N ALA A 66 5.70 0.30 -0.65
CA ALA A 66 6.49 -0.59 -1.49
C ALA A 66 7.19 -1.71 -0.73
N GLY A 67 8.46 -1.52 -0.38
CA GLY A 67 9.42 -2.60 -0.16
C GLY A 67 9.04 -3.58 0.94
N ILE A 68 8.61 -3.08 2.10
CA ILE A 68 8.28 -3.94 3.24
C ILE A 68 7.13 -4.89 2.90
N ALA A 69 6.09 -4.39 2.24
CA ALA A 69 4.92 -5.20 1.92
C ALA A 69 5.24 -6.28 0.88
N LEU A 70 6.04 -5.95 -0.14
CA LEU A 70 6.50 -6.92 -1.13
C LEU A 70 7.37 -8.02 -0.48
N GLY A 71 8.22 -7.67 0.48
CA GLY A 71 9.06 -8.64 1.19
C GLY A 71 8.24 -9.60 2.05
N VAL A 72 7.27 -9.06 2.79
CA VAL A 72 6.32 -9.89 3.56
C VAL A 72 5.46 -10.75 2.64
N ALA A 73 5.08 -10.25 1.48
CA ALA A 73 4.31 -11.01 0.50
C ALA A 73 5.11 -12.19 -0.09
N LEU A 74 6.42 -12.04 -0.31
CA LEU A 74 7.29 -13.15 -0.72
C LEU A 74 7.36 -14.25 0.35
N ILE A 75 7.48 -13.85 1.63
CA ILE A 75 7.43 -14.80 2.75
C ILE A 75 6.06 -15.49 2.77
N ALA A 76 4.96 -14.75 2.62
CA ALA A 76 3.62 -15.33 2.58
C ALA A 76 3.44 -16.29 1.39
N LYS A 77 4.06 -16.00 0.24
CA LYS A 77 4.07 -16.91 -0.92
C LYS A 77 4.74 -18.24 -0.59
N ALA A 78 5.83 -18.21 0.17
CA ALA A 78 6.58 -19.40 0.57
C ALA A 78 5.89 -20.21 1.68
N GLU A 79 5.34 -19.53 2.69
CA GLU A 79 4.80 -20.15 3.91
C GLU A 79 3.33 -20.61 3.78
N PHE A 80 2.56 -20.06 2.82
CA PHE A 80 1.14 -20.40 2.64
C PHE A 80 0.88 -21.02 1.25
N PRO A 81 0.99 -22.35 1.07
CA PRO A 81 0.88 -22.98 -0.24
C PRO A 81 -0.45 -22.76 -0.98
N GLN A 82 -1.55 -22.59 -0.24
CA GLN A 82 -2.90 -22.47 -0.81
C GLN A 82 -3.30 -21.01 -1.13
N ALA A 83 -2.78 -20.04 -0.35
CA ALA A 83 -3.21 -18.64 -0.43
C ALA A 83 -2.07 -17.67 -0.81
N GLY A 84 -0.82 -18.08 -0.66
CA GLY A 84 0.36 -17.25 -0.78
C GLY A 84 0.53 -16.62 -2.16
N GLY A 85 0.25 -17.37 -3.23
CA GLY A 85 0.27 -16.85 -4.60
C GLY A 85 -0.75 -15.72 -4.81
N MET A 86 -1.96 -15.87 -4.27
CA MET A 86 -3.01 -14.85 -4.36
C MET A 86 -2.66 -13.61 -3.53
N ILE A 87 -2.13 -13.79 -2.32
CA ILE A 87 -1.63 -12.70 -1.47
C ILE A 87 -0.53 -11.93 -2.21
N PHE A 88 0.47 -12.65 -2.73
CA PHE A 88 1.59 -12.05 -3.44
C PHE A 88 1.13 -11.24 -4.65
N ALA A 89 0.29 -11.82 -5.50
CA ALA A 89 -0.25 -11.14 -6.68
C ALA A 89 -1.06 -9.89 -6.28
N THR A 90 -1.87 -9.96 -5.21
CA THR A 90 -2.64 -8.80 -4.72
C THR A 90 -1.73 -7.66 -4.27
N ILE A 91 -0.69 -7.98 -3.49
CA ILE A 91 0.23 -6.98 -2.96
C ILE A 91 1.05 -6.34 -4.08
N VAL A 92 1.59 -7.14 -5.01
CA VAL A 92 2.34 -6.60 -6.16
C VAL A 92 1.46 -5.70 -7.01
N ALA A 93 0.25 -6.16 -7.38
CA ALA A 93 -0.68 -5.39 -8.20
C ALA A 93 -1.02 -4.04 -7.57
N THR A 94 -1.39 -4.05 -6.29
CA THR A 94 -1.80 -2.83 -5.58
C THR A 94 -0.62 -1.92 -5.27
N THR A 95 0.58 -2.46 -5.02
CA THR A 95 1.80 -1.65 -4.87
C THR A 95 2.12 -0.86 -6.13
N ILE A 96 1.94 -1.41 -7.33
CA ILE A 96 2.11 -0.63 -8.57
C ILE A 96 1.17 0.59 -8.59
N VAL A 97 -0.08 0.41 -8.20
CA VAL A 97 -1.06 1.51 -8.13
C VAL A 97 -0.66 2.53 -7.05
N TYR A 98 -0.23 2.07 -5.88
CA TYR A 98 0.21 2.96 -4.80
C TYR A 98 1.51 3.72 -5.11
N GLU A 99 2.42 3.17 -5.90
CA GLU A 99 3.62 3.89 -6.34
C GLU A 99 3.29 5.01 -7.34
N ILE A 100 2.26 4.82 -8.17
CA ILE A 100 1.79 5.86 -9.10
C ILE A 100 1.05 6.97 -8.35
N ILE A 101 0.13 6.61 -7.46
CA ILE A 101 -0.75 7.56 -6.77
C ILE A 101 -0.08 8.19 -5.53
N GLY A 102 0.82 7.45 -4.89
CA GLY A 102 1.45 7.77 -3.61
C GLY A 102 2.12 9.15 -3.58
N PRO A 103 2.98 9.51 -4.55
CA PRO A 103 3.61 10.83 -4.58
C PRO A 103 2.60 11.98 -4.59
N PHE A 104 1.49 11.84 -5.30
CA PHE A 104 0.44 12.85 -5.34
C PHE A 104 -0.29 12.96 -3.99
N CYS A 105 -0.63 11.84 -3.36
CA CYS A 105 -1.26 11.81 -2.04
C CYS A 105 -0.36 12.40 -0.95
N THR A 106 0.92 12.04 -0.93
CA THR A 106 1.89 12.58 0.03
C THR A 106 2.09 14.08 -0.17
N LYS A 107 2.26 14.53 -1.42
CA LYS A 107 2.39 15.96 -1.72
C LYS A 107 1.14 16.74 -1.29
N PHE A 108 -0.05 16.20 -1.54
CA PHE A 108 -1.30 16.80 -1.08
C PHE A 108 -1.36 16.89 0.45
N ALA A 109 -0.98 15.83 1.16
CA ALA A 109 -0.97 15.79 2.61
C ALA A 109 -0.07 16.88 3.21
N LEU A 110 1.18 16.97 2.73
CA LEU A 110 2.17 17.92 3.21
C LEU A 110 1.78 19.37 2.91
N SER A 111 1.32 19.65 1.68
CA SER A 111 0.89 21.00 1.29
C SER A 111 -0.31 21.47 2.11
N LYS A 112 -1.29 20.59 2.37
CA LYS A 112 -2.45 20.92 3.21
C LYS A 112 -2.11 21.03 4.69
N ALA A 113 -1.06 20.36 5.15
CA ALA A 113 -0.49 20.52 6.48
C ALA A 113 0.34 21.80 6.64
N LYS A 114 0.65 22.52 5.54
CA LYS A 114 1.56 23.67 5.49
C LYS A 114 3.00 23.31 5.88
N GLU A 115 3.42 22.09 5.57
CA GLU A 115 4.79 21.61 5.82
C GLU A 115 5.70 21.76 4.59
N ILE A 116 5.11 22.06 3.42
CA ILE A 116 5.76 22.47 2.17
C ILE A 116 4.90 23.51 1.43
#